data_AF-A0A6B2XIJ7-F1
#
_entry.id   AF-A0A6B2XIJ7-F1
#
_cell.length_a   1.000
_cell.length_b   1.000
_cell.length_c   1.000
_cell.angle_alpha   90.00
_cell.angle_beta   90.00
_cell.angle_gamma   90.00
#
_symmetry.space_group_name_H-M   'P 1'
#
loop_
_entity.id
_entity.type
_entity.pdbx_description
1 polymer ?
#
loop_
_entity_poly.entity_id
_entity_poly.type
_entity_poly.pdbx_seq_one_letter_code
_entity_poly.pdbx_strand_id
1 'polypeptide(L)'
;MRDIRRKLTLGLLAVGATLGGLALPTTASADSASAVQITLCNDSDVQIDYWIKGYNQFNDWDDSPVWKANAHTCATGWNYWWKKNSSIELHYKRGSAAWTWKEAYIPKTSSSTTTLRLS
;
A
#
# COMPACT_ATOMS: atom_id res chain seq x y z
N MET A 1 43.95 16.30 -8.80
CA MET A 1 42.90 15.99 -9.80
C MET A 1 41.56 15.85 -9.08
N ARG A 2 40.65 16.77 -9.42
CA ARG A 2 39.17 16.67 -9.37
C ARG A 2 38.46 16.66 -8.01
N ASP A 3 38.19 17.88 -7.52
CA ASP A 3 37.05 18.25 -6.70
C ASP A 3 35.71 17.73 -7.27
N ILE A 4 34.82 17.22 -6.42
CA ILE A 4 33.40 17.06 -6.74
C ILE A 4 32.59 17.83 -5.68
N ARG A 5 32.40 19.11 -5.95
CA ARG A 5 31.35 19.93 -5.34
C ARG A 5 30.01 19.47 -5.92
N ARG A 6 29.23 18.69 -5.16
CA ARG A 6 27.80 18.47 -5.51
C ARG A 6 27.02 19.74 -5.15
N LYS A 7 26.76 20.56 -6.17
CA LYS A 7 25.72 21.58 -6.16
C LYS A 7 24.37 20.86 -6.13
N LEU A 8 23.71 20.82 -4.98
CA LEU A 8 22.27 20.57 -4.91
C LEU A 8 21.59 21.94 -4.81
N THR A 9 21.10 22.38 -5.96
CA THR A 9 20.27 23.57 -6.10
C THR A 9 18.95 23.31 -5.36
N LEU A 10 18.80 23.88 -4.17
CA LEU A 10 17.52 23.98 -3.47
C LEU A 10 16.63 24.94 -4.28
N GLY A 11 15.76 24.38 -5.11
CA GLY A 11 14.66 25.12 -5.72
C GLY A 11 13.61 25.40 -4.65
N LEU A 12 13.55 26.65 -4.19
CA LEU A 12 12.54 27.13 -3.24
C LEU A 12 11.56 28.03 -3.98
N LEU A 13 10.31 28.00 -3.50
CA LEU A 13 9.19 28.96 -3.68
C LEU A 13 8.04 28.48 -4.58
N ALA A 14 7.02 27.93 -3.93
CA ALA A 14 5.64 28.18 -4.28
C ALA A 14 4.94 28.82 -3.07
N VAL A 15 4.69 30.13 -3.16
CA VAL A 15 3.82 30.87 -2.25
C VAL A 15 2.39 30.70 -2.76
N GLY A 16 1.51 30.16 -1.93
CA GLY A 16 0.07 30.08 -2.19
C GLY A 16 -0.68 30.04 -0.87
N ALA A 17 -1.33 31.14 -0.52
CA ALA A 17 -2.18 31.28 0.65
C ALA A 17 -3.52 30.54 0.45
N THR A 18 -4.08 29.92 1.49
CA THR A 18 -5.38 30.26 2.10
C THR A 18 -5.76 29.27 3.22
N LEU A 19 -6.49 29.80 4.19
CA LEU A 19 -7.00 29.14 5.39
C LEU A 19 -8.14 28.15 5.07
N GLY A 20 -8.18 27.06 5.85
CA GLY A 20 -9.42 26.35 6.19
C GLY A 20 -9.88 25.27 5.22
N GLY A 21 -10.00 24.05 5.73
CA GLY A 21 -10.82 23.01 5.10
C GLY A 21 -10.06 21.73 4.76
N LEU A 22 -10.37 20.70 5.55
CA LEU A 22 -10.19 19.28 5.26
C LEU A 22 -8.72 18.82 5.17
N ALA A 23 -8.33 17.95 6.10
CA ALA A 23 -7.18 17.08 5.92
C ALA A 23 -7.41 16.27 4.63
N LEU A 24 -6.93 16.81 3.52
CA LEU A 24 -6.79 16.05 2.28
C LEU A 24 -5.89 14.86 2.66
N PRO A 25 -6.33 13.61 2.44
CA PRO A 25 -5.45 12.48 2.66
C PRO A 25 -4.23 12.77 1.79
N THR A 26 -3.08 12.97 2.45
CA THR A 26 -1.80 13.14 1.77
C THR A 26 -1.65 11.89 0.93
N THR A 27 -1.89 12.00 -0.37
CA THR A 27 -1.67 10.92 -1.31
C THR A 27 -0.18 10.65 -1.22
N ALA A 28 0.17 9.58 -0.50
CA ALA A 28 1.55 9.22 -0.30
C ALA A 28 2.12 8.87 -1.68
N SER A 29 2.85 9.82 -2.25
CA SER A 29 3.65 9.61 -3.43
C SER A 29 4.83 8.73 -3.02
N ALA A 30 4.83 7.48 -3.48
CA ALA A 30 5.93 6.54 -3.29
C ALA A 30 7.10 6.93 -4.22
N ASP A 31 7.77 8.04 -3.92
CA ASP A 31 8.74 8.68 -4.83
C ASP A 31 10.10 7.94 -4.92
N SER A 32 10.17 6.66 -4.55
CA SER A 32 11.33 5.78 -4.79
C SER A 32 11.07 4.31 -4.38
N ALA A 33 10.21 3.63 -5.14
CA ALA A 33 10.19 2.17 -5.44
C ALA A 33 10.42 1.11 -4.32
N SER A 34 10.36 1.45 -3.03
CA SER A 34 10.55 0.50 -1.91
C SER A 34 9.23 -0.04 -1.34
N ALA A 35 8.08 0.30 -1.94
CA ALA A 35 6.76 -0.16 -1.52
C ALA A 35 5.84 -0.49 -2.71
N VAL A 36 4.76 -1.23 -2.45
CA VAL A 36 3.73 -1.63 -3.43
C VAL A 36 2.32 -1.49 -2.87
N GLN A 37 1.36 -1.27 -3.76
CA GLN A 37 -0.04 -1.55 -3.49
C GLN A 37 -0.32 -3.05 -3.58
N ILE A 38 -1.26 -3.54 -2.79
CA ILE A 38 -1.66 -4.94 -2.84
C ILE A 38 -2.98 -5.08 -3.59
N THR A 39 -2.99 -5.99 -4.56
CA THR A 39 -4.20 -6.43 -5.26
C THR A 39 -4.56 -7.82 -4.75
N LEU A 40 -5.73 -7.97 -4.14
CA LEU A 40 -6.25 -9.27 -3.73
C LEU A 40 -7.24 -9.78 -4.77
N CYS A 41 -6.93 -10.93 -5.37
CA CYS A 41 -7.86 -11.68 -6.20
C CYS A 41 -8.59 -12.73 -5.37
N ASN A 42 -9.92 -12.66 -5.42
CA ASN A 42 -10.83 -13.60 -4.80
C ASN A 42 -11.28 -14.62 -5.85
N ASP A 43 -10.78 -15.85 -5.73
CA ASP A 43 -11.12 -16.97 -6.62
C ASP A 43 -12.32 -17.78 -6.06
N SER A 44 -12.96 -17.32 -4.97
CA SER A 44 -14.12 -17.98 -4.34
C SER A 44 -15.48 -17.43 -4.81
N ASP A 45 -16.55 -18.19 -4.56
CA ASP A 45 -17.94 -17.82 -4.92
C ASP A 45 -18.59 -16.78 -4.00
N VAL A 46 -17.90 -16.34 -2.94
CA VAL A 46 -18.44 -15.39 -1.97
C VAL A 46 -17.55 -14.16 -1.85
N GLN A 47 -18.11 -13.01 -1.48
CA GLN A 47 -17.32 -11.81 -1.22
C GLN A 47 -16.31 -12.05 -0.09
N ILE A 48 -15.10 -11.53 -0.27
CA ILE A 48 -14.07 -11.45 0.76
C ILE A 48 -13.93 -10.00 1.22
N ASP A 49 -14.08 -9.78 2.52
CA ASP A 49 -13.63 -8.55 3.16
C ASP A 49 -12.20 -8.78 3.65
N TYR A 50 -11.30 -7.83 3.41
CA TYR A 50 -9.90 -7.97 3.79
C TYR A 50 -9.27 -6.64 4.21
N TRP A 51 -8.23 -6.74 5.03
CA TRP A 51 -7.33 -5.63 5.36
C TRP A 51 -5.93 -6.20 5.56
N ILE A 52 -4.93 -5.32 5.57
CA ILE A 52 -3.52 -5.68 5.57
C ILE A 52 -2.83 -4.98 6.73
N LYS A 53 -1.90 -5.68 7.36
CA LYS A 53 -1.00 -5.14 8.37
C LYS A 53 0.44 -5.38 7.99
N GLY A 54 1.33 -4.41 8.23
CA GLY A 54 2.75 -4.61 7.99
C GLY A 54 3.56 -3.32 8.02
N TYR A 55 4.79 -3.38 7.52
CA TYR A 55 5.60 -2.17 7.34
C TYR A 55 5.15 -1.40 6.09
N ASN A 56 4.79 -0.13 6.26
CA ASN A 56 4.39 0.76 5.17
C ASN A 56 5.62 1.38 4.46
N GLN A 57 5.38 2.27 3.49
CA GLN A 57 6.42 3.01 2.76
C GLN A 57 7.28 3.94 3.62
N PHE A 58 6.83 4.26 4.83
CA PHE A 58 7.56 5.06 5.82
C PHE A 58 8.27 4.19 6.88
N ASN A 59 8.23 2.86 6.71
CA ASN A 59 8.79 1.89 7.63
C ASN A 59 8.09 1.86 9.02
N ASP A 60 6.83 2.29 9.06
CA ASP A 60 5.96 2.16 10.23
C ASP A 60 5.13 0.87 10.15
N TRP A 61 4.88 0.23 11.29
CA TRP A 61 4.01 -0.94 11.36
C TRP A 61 2.55 -0.48 11.55
N ASP A 62 1.75 -0.62 10.50
CA ASP A 62 0.43 0.01 10.39
C ASP A 62 -0.62 -0.95 9.79
N ASP A 63 -1.90 -0.55 9.83
CA ASP A 63 -3.02 -1.26 9.21
C ASP A 63 -3.71 -0.47 8.09
N SER A 64 -4.31 -1.19 7.14
CA SER A 64 -5.18 -0.59 6.13
C SER A 64 -6.63 -0.52 6.58
N PRO A 65 -7.46 0.30 5.92
CA PRO A 65 -8.91 0.13 5.97
C PRO A 65 -9.32 -1.26 5.43
N VAL A 66 -10.58 -1.61 5.70
CA VAL A 66 -11.21 -2.80 5.13
C VAL A 66 -11.65 -2.53 3.70
N TRP A 67 -11.21 -3.38 2.79
CA TRP A 67 -11.65 -3.43 1.40
C TRP A 67 -12.47 -4.68 1.13
N LYS A 68 -13.12 -4.70 -0.04
CA LYS A 68 -13.98 -5.80 -0.50
C LYS A 68 -13.50 -6.29 -1.86
N ALA A 69 -13.31 -7.60 -1.97
CA ALA A 69 -13.13 -8.30 -3.24
C ALA A 69 -14.37 -9.16 -3.49
N ASN A 70 -15.16 -8.81 -4.51
CA ASN A 70 -16.33 -9.59 -4.89
C ASN A 70 -15.90 -10.98 -5.41
N ALA A 71 -16.83 -11.93 -5.43
CA ALA A 71 -16.61 -13.26 -5.96
C ALA A 71 -16.01 -13.19 -7.38
N HIS A 72 -14.95 -13.97 -7.63
CA HIS A 72 -14.24 -14.04 -8.93
C HIS A 72 -13.66 -12.71 -9.44
N THR A 73 -13.37 -11.76 -8.54
CA THR A 73 -12.80 -10.45 -8.91
C THR A 73 -11.52 -10.16 -8.13
N CYS A 74 -10.76 -9.16 -8.60
CA CYS A 74 -9.64 -8.61 -7.86
C CYS A 74 -9.95 -7.19 -7.37
N ALA A 75 -9.50 -6.86 -6.16
CA ALA A 75 -9.60 -5.51 -5.59
C ALA A 75 -8.21 -5.02 -5.20
N THR A 76 -7.91 -3.75 -5.48
CA THR A 76 -6.64 -3.12 -5.12
C THR A 76 -6.84 -2.18 -3.93
N GLY A 77 -5.97 -2.30 -2.93
CA GLY A 77 -5.88 -1.37 -1.81
C GLY A 77 -5.26 -0.04 -2.21
N TRP A 78 -6.01 0.79 -2.93
CA TRP A 78 -5.52 2.08 -3.43
C TRP A 78 -5.11 3.03 -2.29
N ASN A 79 -4.08 3.83 -2.55
CA ASN A 79 -3.49 4.81 -1.62
C ASN A 79 -2.81 4.24 -0.36
N TYR A 80 -2.67 2.92 -0.24
CA TYR A 80 -1.93 2.26 0.83
C TYR A 80 -0.76 1.48 0.24
N TRP A 81 0.43 1.67 0.80
CA TRP A 81 1.67 1.13 0.25
C TRP A 81 2.42 0.33 1.31
N TRP A 82 2.86 -0.86 0.92
CA TRP A 82 3.54 -1.80 1.81
C TRP A 82 4.95 -2.05 1.33
N LYS A 83 5.89 -2.08 2.27
CA LYS A 83 7.30 -2.27 1.99
C LYS A 83 7.53 -3.56 1.19
N LYS A 84 8.40 -3.48 0.19
CA LYS A 84 8.87 -4.63 -0.58
C LYS A 84 9.91 -5.41 0.22
N ASN A 85 10.06 -6.70 -0.12
CA ASN A 85 11.02 -7.60 0.54
C ASN A 85 10.73 -7.73 2.05
N SER A 86 9.46 -7.83 2.40
CA SER A 86 8.98 -7.99 3.77
C SER A 86 7.67 -8.77 3.79
N SER A 87 7.37 -9.36 4.95
CA SER A 87 6.10 -10.01 5.21
C SER A 87 5.05 -9.01 5.66
N ILE A 88 3.79 -9.31 5.35
CA ILE A 88 2.59 -8.65 5.81
C ILE A 88 1.64 -9.69 6.41
N GLU A 89 0.73 -9.24 7.26
CA GLU A 89 -0.43 -10.02 7.67
C GLU A 89 -1.60 -9.67 6.74
N LEU A 90 -2.11 -10.67 6.01
CA LEU A 90 -3.35 -10.54 5.26
C LEU A 90 -4.49 -11.07 6.12
N HIS A 91 -5.32 -10.16 6.63
CA HIS A 91 -6.52 -10.46 7.40
C HIS A 91 -7.73 -10.49 6.47
N TYR A 92 -8.57 -11.51 6.58
CA TYR A 92 -9.72 -11.68 5.71
C TYR A 92 -10.85 -12.45 6.37
N LYS A 93 -12.07 -12.25 5.87
CA LYS A 93 -13.23 -13.10 6.14
C LYS A 93 -14.01 -13.35 4.85
N ARG A 94 -14.65 -14.51 4.76
CA ARG A 94 -15.53 -14.88 3.63
C ARG A 94 -16.98 -14.71 4.04
N GLY A 95 -17.73 -13.83 3.38
CA GLY A 95 -19.11 -13.53 3.75
C GLY A 95 -19.27 -13.13 5.24
N SER A 96 -20.08 -13.88 5.98
CA SER A 96 -20.34 -13.68 7.41
C SER A 96 -19.42 -14.49 8.34
N ALA A 97 -18.40 -15.17 7.81
CA ALA A 97 -17.46 -15.94 8.63
C ALA A 97 -16.65 -15.04 9.57
N ALA A 98 -16.02 -15.68 10.57
CA ALA A 98 -15.07 -15.02 11.45
C ALA A 98 -13.83 -14.54 10.68
N TRP A 99 -13.19 -13.48 11.19
CA TRP A 99 -11.89 -13.04 10.70
C TRP A 99 -10.82 -14.09 10.95
N THR A 100 -9.99 -14.32 9.95
CA THR A 100 -8.77 -15.09 10.04
C THR A 100 -7.64 -14.32 9.36
N TRP A 101 -6.41 -14.77 9.55
CA TRP A 101 -5.25 -14.13 8.93
C TRP A 101 -4.23 -15.16 8.45
N LYS A 102 -3.43 -14.76 7.47
CA LYS A 102 -2.24 -15.49 7.05
C LYS A 102 -1.10 -14.53 6.76
N GLU A 103 0.12 -15.00 6.94
CA GLU A 103 1.30 -14.27 6.48
C GLU A 103 1.37 -14.32 4.94
N ALA A 104 1.73 -13.19 4.32
CA ALA A 104 2.04 -13.12 2.90
C ALA A 104 3.34 -12.34 2.69
N TYR A 105 4.18 -12.80 1.77
CA TYR A 105 5.45 -12.16 1.46
C TYR A 105 5.33 -11.23 0.26
N ILE A 106 5.85 -10.01 0.39
CA ILE A 106 5.94 -9.05 -0.71
C ILE A 106 7.32 -9.17 -1.36
N PRO A 107 7.41 -9.66 -2.62
CA PRO A 107 8.70 -9.82 -3.28
C PRO A 107 9.35 -8.49 -3.63
N LYS A 108 10.69 -8.49 -3.71
CA LYS A 108 11.45 -7.37 -4.25
C LYS A 108 11.25 -7.31 -5.77
N THR A 109 10.41 -6.40 -6.25
CA THR A 109 10.15 -6.20 -7.68
C THR A 109 10.21 -4.72 -8.04
N SER A 110 10.32 -4.39 -9.33
CA SER A 110 10.17 -3.02 -9.84
C SER A 110 8.70 -2.59 -9.97
N SER A 111 7.75 -3.52 -9.82
CA SER A 111 6.31 -3.24 -9.90
C SER A 111 5.86 -2.30 -8.78
N SER A 112 4.83 -1.50 -9.04
CA SER A 112 4.10 -0.73 -8.03
C SER A 112 3.00 -1.54 -7.34
N THR A 113 2.73 -2.76 -7.83
CA THR A 113 1.69 -3.66 -7.29
C THR A 113 2.22 -5.07 -7.05
N THR A 114 1.64 -5.75 -6.06
CA THR A 114 1.79 -7.19 -5.82
C THR A 114 0.42 -7.82 -5.72
N THR A 115 0.22 -8.94 -6.42
CA THR A 115 -1.05 -9.67 -6.42
C THR A 115 -1.00 -10.84 -5.44
N LEU A 116 -1.98 -10.91 -4.55
CA LEU A 116 -2.26 -12.05 -3.69
C LEU A 116 -3.54 -12.74 -4.15
N ARG A 117 -3.61 -14.06 -3.99
CA ARG A 117 -4.80 -14.84 -4.33
C ARG A 117 -5.35 -15.56 -3.10
N LEU A 118 -6.68 -15.57 -2.99
CA LEU A 118 -7.43 -16.33 -2.00
C LEU A 118 -8.50 -17.14 -2.73
N SER A 119 -8.47 -18.45 -2.50
CA SER A 119 -9.51 -19.41 -2.89
C SER A 119 -10.51 -19.63 -1.75
#